data_AF-A0A3B8JS21-F1
#
_entry.id   AF-A0A3B8JS21-F1
#
_cell.length_a   1.000
_cell.length_b   1.000
_cell.length_c   1.000
_cell.angle_alpha   90.00
_cell.angle_beta   90.00
_cell.angle_gamma   90.00
#
_symmetry.space_group_name_H-M   'P 1'
#
loop_
_entity.id
_entity.type
_entity.pdbx_description
1 polymer ?
#
loop_
_entity_poly.entity_id
_entity_poly.type
_entity_poly.pdbx_seq_one_letter_code
_entity_poly.pdbx_strand_id
1 'polypeptide(L)'
;EAYSYMHLSPGTPIQGTKVDVCFIGSCTNGRLSDLQEAAKYAKGRQVAKGVKAFVVPGSERVKQQAEAEGLDKIFVEAGFEWREPGCSMCLAMNPDKLQGSQLSASSSNRNFKGRQGSSTGRTLLMSPAMVVAAAVKGEVADVRELL
;
A
#
# COMPACT_ATOMS: atom_id res chain seq x y z
N GLU A 1 24.43 -0.40 -7.81
CA GLU A 1 23.76 -1.36 -6.89
C GLU A 1 22.26 -1.07 -6.71
N ALA A 2 21.85 0.12 -6.21
CA ALA A 2 20.43 0.42 -5.94
C ALA A 2 19.50 0.24 -7.15
N TYR A 3 19.88 0.74 -8.33
CA TYR A 3 19.13 0.54 -9.58
C TYR A 3 18.93 -0.94 -9.93
N SER A 4 20.00 -1.73 -9.83
CA SER A 4 19.93 -3.17 -10.08
C SER A 4 19.06 -3.90 -9.07
N TYR A 5 19.01 -3.47 -7.81
CA TYR A 5 18.10 -4.06 -6.81
C TYR A 5 16.64 -3.66 -7.06
N MET A 6 16.37 -2.40 -7.42
CA MET A 6 15.01 -1.93 -7.68
C MET A 6 14.45 -2.37 -9.04
N HIS A 7 15.30 -2.92 -9.91
CA HIS A 7 15.02 -3.19 -11.33
C HIS A 7 14.63 -1.90 -12.07
N LEU A 8 15.35 -0.81 -11.81
CA LEU A 8 15.13 0.49 -12.42
C LEU A 8 16.34 0.91 -13.26
N SER A 9 16.08 1.68 -14.31
CA SER A 9 17.09 2.26 -15.17
C SER A 9 17.26 3.76 -14.85
N PRO A 10 18.50 4.28 -14.78
CA PRO A 10 18.74 5.71 -14.58
C PRO A 10 18.01 6.58 -15.60
N GLY A 11 17.46 7.71 -15.15
CA GLY A 11 16.74 8.66 -16.00
C GLY A 11 15.35 8.21 -16.47
N THR A 12 14.92 6.99 -16.13
CA THR A 12 13.57 6.50 -16.48
C THR A 12 12.55 6.95 -15.42
N PRO A 13 11.38 7.48 -15.82
CA PRO A 13 10.29 7.74 -14.89
C PRO A 13 9.88 6.48 -14.13
N ILE A 14 9.57 6.64 -12.84
CA ILE A 14 9.07 5.52 -12.04
C ILE A 14 7.60 5.21 -12.32
N GLN A 15 6.86 6.18 -12.85
CA GLN A 15 5.49 6.02 -13.30
C GLN A 15 5.39 4.89 -14.35
N GLY A 16 4.38 4.03 -14.24
CA GLY A 16 4.21 2.84 -15.07
C GLY A 16 4.94 1.59 -14.55
N THR A 17 5.74 1.69 -13.47
CA THR A 17 6.38 0.51 -12.87
C THR A 17 5.33 -0.39 -12.23
N LYS A 18 5.18 -1.63 -12.70
CA LYS A 18 4.23 -2.62 -12.16
C LYS A 18 4.45 -2.88 -10.67
N VAL A 19 3.36 -2.93 -9.92
CA VAL A 19 3.38 -3.25 -8.48
C VAL A 19 2.65 -4.58 -8.25
N ASP A 20 3.15 -5.35 -7.29
CA ASP A 20 2.57 -6.65 -6.92
C ASP A 20 1.71 -6.54 -5.65
N VAL A 21 2.16 -5.69 -4.71
CA VAL A 21 1.54 -5.55 -3.39
C VAL A 21 1.30 -4.07 -3.09
N CYS A 22 0.14 -3.72 -2.56
CA CYS A 22 -0.22 -2.37 -2.12
C CYS A 22 -0.61 -2.40 -0.65
N PHE A 23 0.16 -1.69 0.18
CA PHE A 23 -0.01 -1.70 1.64
C PHE A 23 -0.25 -0.30 2.18
N ILE A 24 -1.46 -0.08 2.72
CA ILE A 24 -1.83 1.13 3.46
C ILE A 24 -1.84 0.82 4.95
N GLY A 25 -1.21 1.67 5.77
CA GLY A 25 -1.26 1.57 7.22
C GLY A 25 0.10 1.48 7.90
N SER A 26 0.11 0.88 9.09
CA SER A 26 1.14 0.97 10.15
C SER A 26 0.98 2.17 11.09
N CYS A 27 1.79 2.22 12.15
CA CYS A 27 1.81 3.32 13.11
C CYS A 27 2.14 4.69 12.49
N THR A 28 2.67 4.73 11.26
CA THR A 28 3.06 6.00 10.61
C THR A 28 1.93 6.62 9.78
N ASN A 29 1.23 5.83 8.98
CA ASN A 29 0.22 6.30 8.02
C ASN A 29 -1.07 5.45 8.07
N GLY A 30 -1.49 5.11 9.29
CA GLY A 30 -2.75 4.41 9.58
C GLY A 30 -3.65 5.21 10.52
N ARG A 31 -3.55 6.55 10.54
CA ARG A 31 -4.44 7.41 11.32
C ARG A 31 -5.80 7.52 10.61
N LEU A 32 -6.84 7.92 11.33
CA LEU A 32 -8.18 8.08 10.73
C LEU A 32 -8.14 9.01 9.51
N SER A 33 -7.44 10.15 9.59
CA SER A 33 -7.29 11.10 8.48
C SER A 33 -6.57 10.50 7.25
N ASP A 34 -5.61 9.59 7.46
CA ASP A 34 -4.91 8.90 6.38
C ASP A 34 -5.88 7.99 5.61
N LEU A 35 -6.72 7.26 6.36
CA LEU A 35 -7.72 6.34 5.81
C LEU A 35 -8.85 7.09 5.10
N GLN A 36 -9.31 8.21 5.68
CA GLN A 36 -10.31 9.09 5.06
C GLN A 36 -9.81 9.63 3.71
N GLU A 37 -8.56 10.09 3.65
CA GLU A 37 -7.98 10.60 2.41
C GLU A 37 -7.87 9.49 1.36
N ALA A 38 -7.34 8.32 1.73
CA ALA A 38 -7.24 7.18 0.81
C ALA A 38 -8.62 6.70 0.31
N ALA A 39 -9.64 6.68 1.18
CA ALA A 39 -10.99 6.24 0.83
C ALA A 39 -11.63 7.09 -0.27
N LYS A 40 -11.33 8.40 -0.34
CA LYS A 40 -11.82 9.27 -1.43
C LYS A 40 -11.42 8.75 -2.81
N TYR A 41 -10.21 8.23 -2.94
CA TYR A 41 -9.70 7.69 -4.19
C TYR A 41 -10.09 6.22 -4.40
N ALA A 42 -10.35 5.46 -3.34
CA ALA A 42 -10.77 4.06 -3.46
C ALA A 42 -12.24 3.94 -3.87
N LYS A 43 -13.10 4.86 -3.42
CA LYS A 43 -14.55 4.82 -3.66
C LYS A 43 -14.89 4.74 -5.15
N GLY A 44 -15.71 3.75 -5.51
CA GLY A 44 -16.17 3.52 -6.88
C GLY A 44 -15.09 2.98 -7.84
N ARG A 45 -13.93 2.57 -7.32
CA ARG A 45 -12.83 2.00 -8.11
C ARG A 45 -12.56 0.57 -7.68
N GLN A 46 -11.72 -0.14 -8.44
CA GLN A 46 -11.37 -1.53 -8.19
C GLN A 46 -9.85 -1.70 -8.27
N VAL A 47 -9.30 -2.50 -7.37
CA VAL A 47 -7.90 -2.93 -7.39
C VAL A 47 -7.64 -3.71 -8.67
N ALA A 48 -6.51 -3.43 -9.33
CA ALA A 48 -6.14 -4.08 -10.57
C ALA A 48 -5.95 -5.59 -10.39
N LYS A 49 -6.33 -6.36 -11.41
CA LYS A 49 -6.19 -7.82 -11.40
C LYS A 49 -4.73 -8.23 -11.13
N GLY A 50 -4.53 -9.10 -10.16
CA GLY A 50 -3.21 -9.63 -9.80
C GLY A 50 -2.45 -8.80 -8.76
N VAL A 51 -2.96 -7.62 -8.38
CA VAL A 51 -2.41 -6.85 -7.26
C VAL A 51 -3.00 -7.34 -5.95
N LYS A 52 -2.16 -7.60 -4.96
CA LYS A 52 -2.60 -7.83 -3.58
C LYS A 52 -2.65 -6.49 -2.85
N ALA A 53 -3.82 -6.04 -2.43
CA ALA A 53 -3.98 -4.75 -1.76
C ALA A 53 -4.64 -4.93 -0.38
N PHE A 54 -4.14 -4.22 0.64
CA PHE A 54 -4.72 -4.29 1.98
C PHE A 54 -4.45 -3.05 2.83
N VAL A 55 -5.33 -2.85 3.80
CA VAL A 55 -5.34 -1.72 4.73
C VAL A 55 -5.24 -2.22 6.16
N VAL A 56 -4.34 -1.62 6.94
CA VAL A 56 -4.10 -1.93 8.36
C VAL A 56 -4.26 -0.64 9.18
N PRO A 57 -5.35 -0.50 9.95
CA PRO A 57 -5.53 0.64 10.84
C PRO A 57 -4.38 0.76 11.84
N GLY A 58 -4.01 1.98 12.22
CA GLY A 58 -2.88 2.22 13.12
C GLY A 58 -3.12 1.85 14.58
N SER A 59 -4.39 1.63 14.97
CA SER A 59 -4.81 1.16 16.30
C SER A 59 -6.26 0.68 16.27
N GLU A 60 -6.68 -0.06 17.30
CA GLU A 60 -8.09 -0.46 17.52
C GLU A 60 -9.04 0.73 17.50
N ARG A 61 -8.67 1.83 18.17
CA ARG A 61 -9.50 3.05 18.19
C ARG A 61 -9.71 3.62 16.80
N VAL A 62 -8.66 3.66 15.97
CA VAL A 62 -8.78 4.15 14.59
C VAL A 62 -9.63 3.19 13.76
N LYS A 63 -9.49 1.88 13.95
CA LYS A 63 -10.31 0.88 13.27
C LYS A 63 -11.79 1.10 13.55
N GLN A 64 -12.18 1.18 14.83
CA GLN A 64 -13.56 1.42 15.23
C GLN A 64 -14.13 2.72 14.65
N GLN A 65 -13.33 3.80 14.64
CA GLN A 65 -13.75 5.07 14.04
C GLN A 65 -13.92 4.96 12.51
N ALA A 66 -12.99 4.30 11.82
CA ALA A 66 -13.05 4.09 10.38
C ALA A 66 -14.25 3.22 9.97
N GLU A 67 -14.56 2.19 10.74
CA GLU A 67 -15.73 1.32 10.54
C GLU A 67 -17.05 2.05 10.81
N ALA A 68 -17.09 2.90 11.84
CA ALA A 68 -18.24 3.76 12.12
C ALA A 68 -18.52 4.75 10.98
N GLU A 69 -17.48 5.21 10.27
CA GLU A 69 -17.58 6.04 9.06
C GLU A 69 -17.83 5.23 7.77
N GLY A 70 -17.76 3.89 7.84
CA GLY A 70 -17.92 2.99 6.69
C GLY A 70 -16.72 2.97 5.73
N LEU A 71 -15.54 3.39 6.17
CA LEU A 71 -14.33 3.39 5.35
C LEU A 71 -13.87 1.97 5.02
N ASP A 72 -14.05 1.02 5.95
CA ASP A 72 -13.82 -0.41 5.75
C ASP A 72 -14.57 -0.94 4.52
N LYS A 73 -15.85 -0.57 4.39
CA LYS A 73 -16.70 -0.97 3.27
C LYS A 73 -16.20 -0.41 1.95
N ILE A 74 -15.76 0.85 1.93
CA ILE A 74 -15.18 1.46 0.73
C ILE A 74 -13.93 0.69 0.27
N PHE A 75 -13.04 0.34 1.20
CA PHE A 75 -11.83 -0.40 0.88
C PHE A 75 -12.15 -1.83 0.41
N VAL A 76 -13.05 -2.53 1.11
CA VAL A 76 -13.47 -3.90 0.74
C VAL A 76 -14.16 -3.92 -0.62
N GLU A 77 -15.06 -2.97 -0.89
CA GLU A 77 -15.72 -2.84 -2.19
C GLU A 77 -14.71 -2.60 -3.31
N ALA A 78 -13.66 -1.82 -3.04
CA ALA A 78 -12.58 -1.59 -3.99
C ALA A 78 -11.62 -2.79 -4.14
N GLY A 79 -11.77 -3.86 -3.34
CA GLY A 79 -10.94 -5.06 -3.42
C GLY A 79 -9.71 -5.05 -2.51
N PHE A 80 -9.62 -4.13 -1.55
CA PHE A 80 -8.62 -4.20 -0.48
C PHE A 80 -9.05 -5.17 0.61
N GLU A 81 -8.12 -5.93 1.17
CA GLU A 81 -8.37 -6.64 2.42
C GLU A 81 -8.35 -5.63 3.60
N TRP A 82 -9.40 -5.63 4.42
CA TRP A 82 -9.46 -4.87 5.67
C TRP A 82 -8.92 -5.72 6.81
N ARG A 83 -7.86 -5.27 7.49
CA ARG A 83 -7.10 -6.11 8.43
C ARG A 83 -7.14 -5.60 9.86
N GLU A 84 -6.72 -6.46 10.79
CA GLU A 84 -6.57 -6.09 12.19
C GLU A 84 -5.41 -5.09 12.38
N PRO A 85 -5.53 -4.15 13.33
CA PRO A 85 -4.47 -3.20 13.65
C PRO A 85 -3.18 -3.89 14.06
N GLY A 86 -2.05 -3.39 13.59
CA GLY A 86 -0.74 -3.94 13.94
C GLY A 86 0.39 -3.46 13.03
N CYS A 87 1.59 -4.00 13.25
CA CYS A 87 2.76 -3.62 12.45
C CYS A 87 2.70 -4.18 11.01
N SER A 88 2.09 -5.34 10.78
CA SER A 88 1.95 -5.97 9.45
C SER A 88 3.28 -5.93 8.65
N MET A 89 3.23 -5.62 7.35
CA MET A 89 4.41 -5.51 6.48
C MET A 89 5.44 -4.48 6.94
N CYS A 90 5.10 -3.52 7.82
CA CYS A 90 6.11 -2.58 8.35
C CYS A 90 7.19 -3.32 9.16
N LEU A 91 6.88 -4.49 9.71
CA LEU A 91 7.81 -5.36 10.44
C LEU A 91 7.95 -6.76 9.83
N ALA A 92 6.95 -7.23 9.07
CA ALA A 92 6.93 -8.52 8.40
C ALA A 92 7.18 -9.73 9.32
N MET A 93 6.72 -9.63 10.58
CA MET A 93 6.77 -10.72 11.56
C MET A 93 5.52 -11.61 11.53
N ASN A 94 4.55 -11.26 10.71
CA ASN A 94 3.33 -12.02 10.45
C ASN A 94 3.35 -12.54 8.99
N PRO A 95 2.31 -13.25 8.51
CA PRO A 95 2.25 -13.71 7.12
C PRO A 95 2.28 -12.60 6.06
N ASP A 96 2.22 -11.33 6.48
CA ASP A 96 2.25 -10.16 5.62
C ASP A 96 3.69 -9.82 5.24
N LYS A 97 4.15 -10.48 4.19
CA LYS A 97 5.50 -10.32 3.68
C LYS A 97 5.54 -10.42 2.17
N LEU A 98 6.50 -9.72 1.59
CA LEU A 98 6.87 -9.87 0.19
C LEU A 98 7.44 -11.28 -0.06
N GLN A 99 7.15 -11.80 -1.24
CA GLN A 99 7.68 -13.07 -1.73
C GLN A 99 8.58 -12.82 -2.94
N GLY A 100 9.77 -13.43 -2.95
CA GLY A 100 10.73 -13.24 -4.04
C GLY A 100 11.03 -11.76 -4.28
N SER A 101 11.01 -11.34 -5.54
CA SER A 101 11.33 -9.98 -6.00
C SER A 101 10.12 -9.06 -6.14
N GLN A 102 8.98 -9.37 -5.50
CA GLN A 102 7.78 -8.54 -5.56
C GLN A 102 8.06 -7.07 -5.20
N LEU A 103 7.34 -6.16 -5.85
CA LEU A 103 7.37 -4.72 -5.58
C LEU A 103 6.14 -4.30 -4.76
N SER A 104 6.39 -3.69 -3.61
CA SER A 104 5.38 -3.09 -2.75
C SER A 104 5.26 -1.59 -2.99
N ALA A 105 4.06 -1.10 -3.26
CA ALA A 105 3.68 0.29 -3.02
C ALA A 105 3.18 0.41 -1.59
N SER A 106 3.89 1.14 -0.74
CA SER A 106 3.67 1.12 0.71
C SER A 106 3.58 2.51 1.31
N SER A 107 2.62 2.70 2.21
CA SER A 107 2.57 3.86 3.11
C SER A 107 3.33 3.64 4.42
N SER A 108 4.24 2.68 4.49
CA SER A 108 5.16 2.57 5.63
C SER A 108 6.26 3.65 5.54
N ASN A 109 7.17 3.68 6.51
CA ASN A 109 8.24 4.68 6.57
C ASN A 109 9.65 4.12 6.31
N ARG A 110 9.77 2.83 5.97
CA ARG A 110 11.07 2.15 5.80
C ARG A 110 11.03 1.18 4.62
N ASN A 111 12.03 1.27 3.75
CA ASN A 111 12.13 0.47 2.52
C ASN A 111 13.51 -0.17 2.30
N PHE A 112 14.32 -0.33 3.35
CA PHE A 112 15.60 -1.04 3.20
C PHE A 112 15.40 -2.52 2.85
N LYS A 113 16.43 -3.14 2.25
CA LYS A 113 16.40 -4.55 1.79
C LYS A 113 15.95 -5.50 2.92
N GLY A 114 15.01 -6.38 2.63
CA GLY A 114 14.49 -7.33 3.62
C GLY A 114 13.48 -6.77 4.62
N ARG A 115 13.18 -5.45 4.60
CA ARG A 115 12.29 -4.84 5.60
C ARG A 115 10.90 -5.46 5.64
N GLN A 116 10.33 -5.72 4.47
CA GLN A 116 9.00 -6.32 4.34
C GLN A 116 9.06 -7.85 4.13
N GLY A 117 10.10 -8.50 4.66
CA GLY A 117 10.25 -9.95 4.70
C GLY A 117 11.28 -10.50 3.70
N SER A 118 11.00 -10.45 2.41
CA SER A 118 11.94 -10.97 1.39
C SER A 118 13.18 -10.08 1.25
N SER A 119 14.38 -10.68 1.28
CA SER A 119 15.65 -9.99 1.03
C SER A 119 15.78 -9.44 -0.39
N THR A 120 15.04 -10.02 -1.35
CA THR A 120 14.98 -9.57 -2.74
C THR A 120 13.70 -8.79 -3.07
N GLY A 121 12.74 -8.74 -2.14
CA GLY A 121 11.51 -7.95 -2.28
C GLY A 121 11.84 -6.47 -2.22
N ARG A 122 11.09 -5.65 -2.95
CA ARG A 122 11.37 -4.23 -3.19
C ARG A 122 10.23 -3.37 -2.65
N THR A 123 10.52 -2.17 -2.15
CA THR A 123 9.48 -1.29 -1.58
C THR A 123 9.65 0.15 -2.06
N LEU A 124 8.54 0.73 -2.53
CA LEU A 124 8.40 2.15 -2.81
C LEU A 124 7.53 2.78 -1.73
N LEU A 125 8.06 3.83 -1.10
CA LEU A 125 7.33 4.60 -0.10
C LEU A 125 6.51 5.68 -0.80
N MET A 126 5.24 5.79 -0.45
CA MET A 126 4.34 6.81 -0.98
C MET A 126 3.19 7.09 -0.01
N SER A 127 2.43 8.15 -0.24
CA SER A 127 1.27 8.48 0.60
C SER A 127 0.15 7.42 0.46
N PRO A 128 -0.76 7.28 1.44
CA PRO A 128 -1.93 6.40 1.34
C PRO A 128 -2.73 6.57 0.04
N ALA A 129 -2.94 7.83 -0.38
CA ALA A 129 -3.64 8.16 -1.62
C ALA A 129 -2.90 7.66 -2.88
N MET A 130 -1.57 7.78 -2.91
CA MET A 130 -0.75 7.23 -3.99
C MET A 130 -0.72 5.70 -3.99
N VAL A 131 -0.80 5.05 -2.82
CA VAL A 131 -0.96 3.58 -2.75
C VAL A 131 -2.29 3.15 -3.38
N VAL A 132 -3.38 3.89 -3.13
CA VAL A 132 -4.65 3.63 -3.81
C VAL A 132 -4.53 3.80 -5.31
N ALA A 133 -3.87 4.87 -5.78
CA ALA A 133 -3.62 5.06 -7.21
C ALA A 133 -2.84 3.89 -7.82
N ALA A 134 -1.79 3.43 -7.13
CA ALA A 134 -1.00 2.30 -7.57
C ALA A 134 -1.80 0.99 -7.58
N ALA A 135 -2.63 0.76 -6.58
CA ALA A 135 -3.47 -0.42 -6.48
C ALA A 135 -4.52 -0.50 -7.59
N VAL A 136 -5.17 0.63 -7.92
CA VAL A 136 -6.18 0.72 -8.97
C VAL A 136 -5.57 0.58 -10.37
N LYS A 137 -4.39 1.16 -10.61
CA LYS A 137 -3.71 1.12 -11.91
C LYS A 137 -2.87 -0.16 -12.12
N GLY A 138 -2.50 -0.84 -11.04
CA GLY A 138 -1.58 -1.99 -11.07
C GLY A 138 -0.12 -1.62 -11.33
N GLU A 139 0.20 -0.34 -11.19
CA GLU A 139 1.53 0.24 -11.41
C GLU A 139 1.64 1.57 -10.69
N VAL A 140 2.87 2.04 -10.49
CA VAL A 140 3.12 3.36 -9.92
C VAL A 140 2.44 4.42 -10.79
N ALA A 141 1.50 5.15 -10.21
CA ALA A 141 0.69 6.16 -10.88
C ALA A 141 0.55 7.40 -10.01
N ASP A 142 0.28 8.54 -10.64
CA ASP A 142 -0.01 9.77 -9.94
C ASP A 142 -1.47 9.82 -9.49
N VAL A 143 -1.72 10.13 -8.22
CA VAL A 143 -3.08 10.21 -7.67
C VAL A 143 -3.94 11.28 -8.37
N ARG A 144 -3.32 12.29 -8.99
CA ARG A 144 -4.02 13.33 -9.76
C ARG A 144 -4.74 12.77 -10.99
N GLU A 145 -4.35 11.59 -11.48
CA GLU A 145 -5.06 10.89 -12.55
C GLU A 145 -6.38 10.26 -12.09
N LEU A 146 -6.65 10.27 -10.77
CA LEU A 146 -7.89 9.79 -10.17
C LEU A 146 -8.82 10.93 -9.71
N LEU A 147 -8.48 12.19 -10.01
CA LEU A 147 -9.35 13.34 -9.73
C LEU A 147 -10.54 13.42 -10.69
#